data_AF-A0A8S7FAN7-F1
#
_entry.id   AF-A0A8S7FAN7-F1
#
_cell.length_a   1.000
_cell.length_b   1.000
_cell.length_c   1.000
_cell.angle_alpha   90.00
_cell.angle_beta   90.00
_cell.angle_gamma   90.00
#
_symmetry.space_group_name_H-M   'P 1'
#
loop_
_entity.id
_entity.type
_entity.pdbx_description
1 polymer ?
#
loop_
_entity_poly.entity_id
_entity_poly.type
_entity_poly.pdbx_seq_one_letter_code
_entity_poly.pdbx_strand_id
1 'polypeptide(L)'
;QQAQRNLCLESYDRIEQTLKHCIEAKMLPADLMTRRAAIIMRGYISGLMENWLFAPQSFDLKKEARDYVAILLEMYLLCPTLRNPATNE
;
A
#
# COMPACT_ATOMS: atom_id res chain seq x y z
N GLN A 1 14.00 13.19 -16.05
CA GLN A 1 13.04 12.05 -16.06
C GLN A 1 13.60 10.78 -15.40
N GLN A 2 14.88 10.42 -15.60
CA GLN A 2 15.48 9.19 -15.03
C GLN A 2 15.60 9.18 -13.49
N ALA A 3 15.95 10.31 -12.87
CA ALA A 3 16.09 10.42 -11.41
C ALA A 3 14.76 10.19 -10.65
N GLN A 4 13.64 10.71 -11.16
CA GLN A 4 12.31 10.48 -10.55
C GLN A 4 11.86 9.02 -10.64
N ARG A 5 12.25 8.32 -11.72
CA ARG A 5 11.96 6.89 -11.88
C ARG A 5 12.74 6.04 -10.88
N ASN A 6 14.01 6.36 -10.66
CA ASN A 6 14.86 5.66 -9.70
C ASN A 6 14.36 5.85 -8.26
N LEU A 7 13.99 7.08 -7.88
CA LEU A 7 13.40 7.36 -6.57
C LEU A 7 12.06 6.64 -6.35
N CYS A 8 11.25 6.46 -7.40
CA CYS A 8 10.00 5.70 -7.34
C CYS A 8 10.27 4.20 -7.11
N LEU A 9 11.28 3.63 -7.78
CA LEU A 9 11.65 2.22 -7.61
C LEU A 9 12.24 1.96 -6.22
N GLU A 10 13.14 2.81 -5.73
CA GLU A 10 13.71 2.71 -4.38
C GLU A 10 12.63 2.86 -3.29
N SER A 11 11.59 3.66 -3.55
CA SER A 11 10.45 3.81 -2.63
C SER A 11 9.66 2.50 -2.48
N TYR A 12 9.44 1.76 -3.57
CA TYR A 12 8.79 0.46 -3.49
C TYR A 12 9.61 -0.54 -2.68
N ASP A 13 10.93 -0.59 -2.88
CA ASP A 13 11.79 -1.53 -2.16
C ASP A 13 11.75 -1.29 -0.64
N ARG A 14 11.70 -0.01 -0.21
CA ARG A 14 11.53 0.35 1.20
C ARG A 14 10.16 -0.06 1.76
N ILE A 15 9.09 0.14 1.00
CA ILE A 15 7.74 -0.29 1.39
C ILE A 15 7.72 -1.81 1.52
N GLU A 16 8.24 -2.53 0.53
CA GLU A 16 8.32 -3.99 0.55
C GLU A 16 9.10 -4.51 1.76
N GLN A 17 10.24 -3.89 2.08
CA GLN A 17 11.01 -4.27 3.26
C GLN A 17 10.22 -4.09 4.56
N THR A 18 9.46 -3.00 4.67
CA THR A 18 8.59 -2.77 5.83
C THR A 18 7.48 -3.81 5.91
N LEU A 19 6.85 -4.14 4.78
CA LEU A 19 5.82 -5.18 4.72
C LEU A 19 6.39 -6.56 5.09
N LYS A 20 7.62 -6.88 4.68
CA LYS A 20 8.32 -8.11 5.07
C LYS A 20 8.57 -8.17 6.58
N HIS A 21 9.01 -7.08 7.20
CA HIS A 21 9.14 -7.03 8.67
C HIS A 21 7.80 -7.26 9.37
N CYS A 22 6.69 -6.74 8.84
CA CYS A 22 5.36 -7.01 9.39
C CYS A 22 4.95 -8.48 9.24
N ILE A 23 5.35 -9.15 8.16
CA ILE A 23 5.15 -10.59 7.96
C ILE A 23 5.98 -11.39 8.97
N GLU A 24 7.25 -11.05 9.16
CA GLU A 24 8.15 -11.68 10.15
C GLU A 24 7.58 -11.54 11.58
N ALA A 25 6.97 -10.40 11.88
CA ALA A 25 6.26 -10.14 13.14
C ALA A 25 4.85 -10.77 13.23
N LYS A 26 4.42 -11.53 12.21
CA LYS A 26 3.09 -12.18 12.11
C LYS A 26 1.91 -11.20 12.14
N MET A 27 2.13 -9.93 11.80
CA MET A 27 1.09 -8.90 11.71
C MET A 27 0.40 -8.90 10.35
N LEU A 28 1.08 -9.38 9.31
CA LEU A 28 0.53 -9.58 7.97
C LEU A 28 0.69 -11.05 7.56
N PRO A 29 -0.17 -11.58 6.67
CA PRO A 29 -0.10 -12.99 6.34
C PRO A 29 1.12 -13.31 5.48
N ALA A 30 1.71 -14.48 5.71
CA ALA A 30 2.99 -14.88 5.11
C ALA A 30 2.96 -15.01 3.58
N ASP A 31 1.78 -15.16 3.01
CA ASP A 31 1.53 -15.28 1.57
C ASP A 31 1.21 -13.93 0.90
N LEU A 32 1.34 -12.80 1.60
CA LEU A 32 1.09 -11.48 1.03
C LEU A 32 2.08 -11.16 -0.10
N MET A 33 1.56 -10.77 -1.26
CA MET A 33 2.36 -10.31 -2.40
C MET A 33 2.90 -8.89 -2.15
N THR A 34 4.04 -8.77 -1.48
CA THR A 34 4.62 -7.48 -1.03
C THR A 34 4.79 -6.47 -2.17
N ARG A 35 5.22 -6.92 -3.36
CA ARG A 35 5.36 -6.03 -4.53
C ARG A 35 4.03 -5.41 -4.95
N ARG A 36 2.97 -6.23 -5.01
CA ARG A 36 1.61 -5.78 -5.39
C ARG A 36 1.06 -4.82 -4.33
N ALA A 37 1.27 -5.16 -3.05
CA ALA A 37 0.88 -4.32 -1.92
C ALA A 37 1.60 -2.95 -1.92
N ALA A 38 2.89 -2.90 -2.25
CA ALA A 38 3.66 -1.67 -2.34
C ALA A 38 3.19 -0.74 -3.48
N ILE A 39 2.85 -1.32 -4.63
CA ILE A 39 2.28 -0.57 -5.76
C ILE A 39 0.92 0.03 -5.36
N ILE A 40 0.06 -0.76 -4.72
CA ILE A 40 -1.25 -0.31 -4.23
C ILE A 40 -1.09 0.79 -3.19
N MET A 41 -0.16 0.65 -2.23
CA MET A 41 0.11 1.67 -1.20
C MET A 41 0.37 3.03 -1.83
N ARG A 42 1.31 3.07 -2.79
CA ARG A 42 1.71 4.31 -3.43
C ARG A 42 0.56 4.92 -4.24
N GLY A 43 -0.13 4.12 -5.05
CA GLY A 43 -1.27 4.59 -5.84
C GLY A 43 -2.42 5.11 -4.97
N TYR A 44 -2.74 4.39 -3.90
CA TYR A 44 -3.81 4.74 -2.97
C TYR A 44 -3.52 6.05 -2.24
N ILE A 45 -2.34 6.18 -1.62
CA ILE A 45 -1.97 7.38 -0.86
C ILE A 45 -1.78 8.59 -1.78
N SER A 46 -1.04 8.46 -2.89
CA SER A 46 -0.88 9.55 -3.85
C SER A 46 -2.23 9.97 -4.46
N GLY A 47 -3.09 9.03 -4.81
CA GLY A 47 -4.41 9.33 -5.36
C GLY A 47 -5.32 10.08 -4.39
N LEU A 48 -5.34 9.70 -3.11
CA LEU A 48 -6.07 10.45 -2.08
C LEU A 48 -5.55 11.88 -1.95
N MET A 49 -4.24 12.05 -1.90
CA MET A 49 -3.62 13.38 -1.79
C MET A 49 -3.88 14.25 -3.03
N GLU A 50 -3.72 13.69 -4.23
CA GLU A 50 -3.93 14.38 -5.51
C GLU A 50 -5.40 14.81 -5.67
N ASN A 51 -6.36 13.91 -5.41
CA ASN A 51 -7.78 14.22 -5.49
C ASN A 51 -8.19 15.30 -4.49
N TRP A 52 -7.66 15.22 -3.25
CA TRP A 52 -7.95 16.24 -2.24
C TRP A 52 -7.32 17.59 -2.60
N LEU A 53 -6.08 17.63 -3.07
CA LEU A 53 -5.43 18.87 -3.51
C LEU A 53 -6.13 19.50 -4.70
N PHE A 54 -6.69 18.69 -5.60
CA PHE A 54 -7.45 19.17 -6.76
C PHE A 54 -8.82 19.74 -6.35
N ALA A 55 -9.51 19.11 -5.40
CA ALA A 55 -10.82 19.55 -4.92
C ALA A 55 -10.94 19.40 -3.39
N PRO A 56 -10.40 20.33 -2.58
CA PRO A 56 -10.35 20.18 -1.11
C PRO A 56 -11.72 20.13 -0.42
N GLN A 57 -12.78 20.50 -1.12
CA GLN A 57 -14.17 20.58 -0.66
C GLN A 57 -14.94 19.29 -0.99
N SER A 58 -14.35 18.38 -1.78
CA SER A 58 -14.98 17.12 -2.17
C SER A 58 -15.09 16.14 -1.00
N PHE A 59 -14.09 16.11 -0.11
CA PHE A 59 -14.09 15.32 1.12
C PHE A 59 -13.10 15.88 2.15
N ASP A 60 -13.32 15.60 3.44
CA ASP A 60 -12.43 16.01 4.52
C ASP A 60 -11.31 14.98 4.72
N LEU A 61 -10.20 15.15 4.00
CA LEU A 61 -9.05 14.25 4.11
C LEU A 61 -8.51 14.18 5.54
N LYS A 62 -8.51 15.29 6.29
CA LYS A 62 -7.94 15.31 7.65
C LYS A 62 -8.77 14.44 8.60
N LYS A 63 -10.10 14.54 8.50
CA LYS A 63 -11.02 13.76 9.32
C LYS A 63 -10.97 12.27 8.97
N GLU A 64 -10.96 11.94 7.68
CA GLU A 64 -11.09 10.55 7.19
C GLU A 64 -9.73 9.83 7.04
N ALA A 65 -8.59 10.53 7.20
CA ALA A 65 -7.26 9.96 6.99
C ALA A 65 -7.01 8.66 7.76
N ARG A 66 -7.48 8.57 9.01
CA ARG A 66 -7.31 7.36 9.82
C ARG A 66 -8.04 6.17 9.22
N ASP A 67 -9.24 6.38 8.73
CA ASP A 67 -10.08 5.33 8.15
C ASP A 67 -9.53 4.89 6.79
N TYR A 68 -9.01 5.81 5.97
CA TYR A 68 -8.32 5.44 4.73
C TYR A 68 -7.07 4.57 4.98
N VAL A 69 -6.28 4.87 6.01
CA VAL A 69 -5.14 4.02 6.38
C VAL A 69 -5.61 2.68 6.94
N ALA A 70 -6.67 2.64 7.75
CA ALA A 70 -7.25 1.39 8.26
C ALA A 70 -7.70 0.49 7.10
N ILE A 71 -8.43 1.04 6.13
CA ILE A 71 -8.86 0.33 4.91
C ILE A 71 -7.66 -0.25 4.15
N LEU A 72 -6.57 0.50 4.01
CA LEU A 72 -5.36 0.02 3.35
C LEU A 72 -4.76 -1.20 4.07
N LEU A 73 -4.69 -1.17 5.39
CA LEU A 73 -4.16 -2.27 6.19
C LEU A 73 -5.10 -3.49 6.15
N GLU A 74 -6.41 -3.26 6.21
CA GLU A 74 -7.43 -4.30 6.07
C GLU A 74 -7.35 -4.99 4.70
N MET A 75 -7.09 -4.25 3.61
CA MET A 75 -6.89 -4.84 2.30
C MET A 75 -5.72 -5.84 2.31
N TYR A 76 -4.61 -5.55 2.99
CA TYR A 76 -3.48 -6.48 3.12
C TYR A 76 -3.80 -7.72 3.95
N LEU A 77 -4.81 -7.67 4.81
CA LEU A 77 -5.24 -8.77 5.67
C LEU A 77 -6.33 -9.62 5.03
N LEU A 78 -7.24 -9.02 4.26
CA LEU A 78 -8.51 -9.66 3.91
C LEU A 78 -8.67 -9.93 2.42
N CYS A 79 -8.02 -9.19 1.52
CA CYS A 79 -8.23 -9.37 0.09
C CYS A 79 -7.49 -10.63 -0.44
N PRO A 80 -8.21 -11.65 -0.95
CA PRO A 80 -7.57 -12.88 -1.44
C PRO A 80 -6.72 -12.66 -2.69
N THR A 81 -7.04 -11.63 -3.49
CA THR A 81 -6.26 -11.26 -4.67
C THR A 81 -4.91 -10.62 -4.33
N LEU A 82 -4.60 -10.37 -3.05
CA LEU A 82 -3.28 -9.97 -2.59
C LEU A 82 -2.43 -11.13 -2.06
N ARG A 83 -2.96 -12.36 -2.08
CA ARG A 83 -2.27 -13.58 -1.71
C ARG A 83 -1.51 -14.13 -2.92
N ASN A 84 -0.35 -14.73 -2.67
CA ASN A 84 0.24 -15.63 -3.66
C ASN A 84 -0.76 -16.78 -3.90
N PRO A 85 -0.96 -17.22 -5.16
CA PRO A 85 -1.71 -18.44 -5.40
C PRO A 85 -1.05 -19.56 -4.61
N ALA A 86 -1.84 -20.42 -3.98
CA ALA A 86 -1.32 -21.58 -3.28
C ALA A 86 -0.44 -22.36 -4.27
N THR A 87 0.88 -22.34 -4.05
CA THR A 87 1.76 -23.35 -4.61
C THR A 87 1.35 -24.63 -3.92
N ASN A 88 0.51 -25.42 -4.60
CA ASN A 88 0.33 -26.82 -4.26
C ASN A 88 1.70 -27.49 -4.48
N GLU A 89 2.51 -27.56 -3.42
CA GLU A 89 3.59 -28.56 -3.32
C GLU A 89 2.98 -29.95 -3.11
#